data_AF-A0A662MRF4-F1
#
_entry.id   AF-A0A662MRF4-F1
#
_cell.length_a   1.000
_cell.length_b   1.000
_cell.length_c   1.000
_cell.angle_alpha   90.00
_cell.angle_beta   90.00
_cell.angle_gamma   90.00
#
_symmetry.space_group_name_H-M   'P 1'
#
loop_
_entity.id
_entity.type
_entity.pdbx_description
1 polymer ?
#
loop_
_entity_poly.entity_id
_entity_poly.type
_entity_poly.pdbx_seq_one_letter_code
_entity_poly.pdbx_strand_id
1 'polypeptide(L)'
;MTTYNDTGVTNGQRYYYRVSAVNGIGEGELSEEASATPQGVPSAPLNLAAMGGEGYVVLTWEAPADDGGSPIIGYKIYRGMESGNEVLLTRVGDVTTYNDTGVTNGQRYYYRVSAVNGIGEGELSEEASATPLGVPPAPADTSTSGGMSILPLLAAIAVAIVVFVLIVLFSRWRKSHTPRGRGSLEGESWGMSIEE
;
A
#
# COMPACT_ATOMS: atom_id res chain seq x y z
N MET A 1 -28.11 5.42 -32.91
CA MET A 1 -26.80 5.10 -32.31
C MET A 1 -26.94 3.74 -31.66
N THR A 2 -26.17 2.75 -32.08
CA THR A 2 -26.07 1.44 -31.43
C THR A 2 -24.80 1.43 -30.60
N THR A 3 -24.89 1.09 -29.32
CA THR A 3 -23.78 1.11 -28.37
C THR A 3 -23.63 -0.26 -27.73
N TYR A 4 -22.38 -0.70 -27.57
CA TYR A 4 -22.01 -1.88 -26.79
C TYR A 4 -21.02 -1.46 -25.70
N ASN A 5 -21.23 -1.92 -24.46
CA ASN A 5 -20.35 -1.64 -23.33
C ASN A 5 -19.65 -2.94 -22.92
N ASP A 6 -18.36 -3.02 -23.18
CA ASP A 6 -17.53 -4.17 -22.80
C ASP A 6 -17.18 -4.07 -21.31
N THR A 7 -17.79 -4.92 -20.49
CA THR A 7 -17.57 -4.96 -19.03
C THR A 7 -16.46 -5.94 -18.62
N GLY A 8 -15.85 -6.65 -19.58
CA GLY A 8 -14.81 -7.66 -19.33
C GLY A 8 -13.38 -7.13 -19.44
N VAL A 9 -13.22 -5.81 -19.50
CA VAL A 9 -11.92 -5.17 -19.72
C VAL A 9 -11.13 -4.98 -18.43
N THR A 10 -9.80 -5.06 -18.54
CA THR A 10 -8.85 -4.73 -17.48
C THR A 10 -8.29 -3.33 -17.69
N ASN A 11 -8.23 -2.52 -16.63
CA ASN A 11 -7.61 -1.19 -16.69
C ASN A 11 -6.13 -1.29 -17.08
N GLY A 12 -5.65 -0.32 -17.85
CA GLY A 12 -4.28 -0.29 -18.38
C GLY A 12 -4.02 -1.23 -19.55
N GLN A 13 -4.89 -2.21 -19.82
CA GLN A 13 -4.79 -3.09 -20.97
C GLN A 13 -5.41 -2.41 -22.21
N ARG A 14 -4.66 -2.40 -23.33
CA ARG A 14 -5.20 -1.94 -24.62
C ARG A 14 -6.02 -3.05 -25.26
N TYR A 15 -7.24 -2.72 -25.68
CA TYR A 15 -8.15 -3.57 -26.44
C TYR A 15 -8.41 -2.99 -27.83
N TYR A 16 -8.76 -3.87 -28.76
CA TYR A 16 -9.03 -3.55 -30.16
C TYR A 16 -10.42 -4.07 -30.51
N TYR A 17 -11.22 -3.27 -31.21
CA TYR A 17 -12.63 -3.53 -31.48
C TYR A 17 -12.93 -3.36 -32.97
N ARG A 18 -13.70 -4.30 -33.51
CA ARG A 18 -14.28 -4.25 -34.85
C ARG A 18 -15.73 -4.70 -34.77
N VAL A 19 -16.58 -4.15 -35.63
CA VAL A 19 -17.99 -4.51 -35.71
C VAL A 19 -18.36 -4.88 -37.14
N SER A 20 -19.22 -5.89 -37.30
CA SER A 20 -19.83 -6.30 -38.56
C SER A 20 -21.35 -6.23 -38.45
N ALA A 21 -22.02 -6.04 -39.57
CA ALA A 21 -23.48 -6.12 -39.63
C ALA A 21 -23.92 -7.55 -39.98
N VAL A 22 -24.85 -8.14 -39.24
CA VAL A 22 -25.40 -9.48 -39.53
C VAL A 22 -26.85 -9.34 -39.96
N ASN A 23 -27.22 -10.00 -41.07
CA ASN A 23 -28.61 -10.12 -41.54
C ASN A 23 -28.99 -11.59 -41.77
N GLY A 24 -30.21 -11.86 -42.26
CA GLY A 24 -30.71 -13.22 -42.49
C GLY A 24 -30.00 -14.02 -43.61
N ILE A 25 -29.11 -13.38 -44.38
CA ILE A 25 -28.30 -13.99 -45.44
C ILE A 25 -26.88 -14.26 -44.94
N GLY A 26 -26.34 -13.42 -44.06
CA GLY A 26 -25.01 -13.62 -43.48
C GLY A 26 -24.45 -12.40 -42.76
N GLU A 27 -23.15 -12.49 -42.45
CA GLU A 27 -22.35 -11.44 -41.83
C GLU A 27 -21.64 -10.59 -42.89
N GLY A 28 -21.67 -9.26 -42.73
CA GLY A 28 -21.00 -8.29 -43.57
C GLY A 28 -19.54 -8.09 -43.21
N GLU A 29 -18.88 -7.16 -43.91
CA GLU A 29 -17.48 -6.83 -43.66
C GLU A 29 -17.26 -6.19 -42.27
N LEU A 30 -16.09 -6.45 -41.68
CA LEU A 30 -15.66 -5.81 -40.44
C LEU A 30 -15.36 -4.33 -40.68
N SER A 31 -15.73 -3.50 -39.71
CA SER A 31 -15.35 -2.08 -39.65
C SER A 31 -13.83 -1.88 -39.61
N GLU A 32 -13.41 -0.61 -39.72
CA GLU A 32 -12.09 -0.20 -39.27
C GLU A 32 -11.87 -0.59 -37.80
N GLU A 33 -10.62 -0.88 -37.46
CA GLU A 33 -10.24 -1.24 -36.09
C GLU A 33 -10.13 0.02 -35.22
N ALA A 34 -10.91 0.02 -34.13
CA ALA A 34 -10.78 1.00 -33.06
C ALA A 34 -9.97 0.40 -31.91
N SER A 35 -9.30 1.24 -31.12
CA SER A 35 -8.62 0.77 -29.91
C SER A 35 -8.88 1.70 -28.72
N ALA A 36 -8.87 1.13 -27.52
CA ALA A 36 -9.04 1.86 -26.27
C ALA A 36 -8.20 1.22 -25.16
N THR A 37 -7.75 2.04 -24.21
CA THR A 37 -7.10 1.59 -22.97
C THR A 37 -7.93 2.13 -21.80
N PRO A 38 -8.75 1.28 -21.16
CA PRO A 38 -9.53 1.67 -20.00
C PRO A 38 -8.63 2.12 -18.85
N GLN A 39 -9.10 3.09 -18.07
CA GLN A 39 -8.44 3.58 -16.87
C GLN A 39 -9.48 3.77 -15.77
N GLY A 40 -9.06 3.57 -14.54
CA GLY A 40 -9.86 3.72 -13.34
C GLY A 40 -9.10 4.42 -12.22
N VAL A 41 -9.76 4.58 -11.08
CA VAL A 41 -9.10 5.00 -9.84
C VAL A 41 -8.30 3.84 -9.25
N PRO A 42 -7.33 4.10 -8.36
CA PRO A 42 -6.56 3.04 -7.72
C PRO A 42 -7.42 2.17 -6.78
N SER A 43 -6.95 0.95 -6.50
CA SER A 43 -7.48 0.17 -5.38
C SER A 43 -7.07 0.76 -4.02
N ALA A 44 -7.59 0.22 -2.93
CA ALA A 44 -7.19 0.62 -1.59
C ALA A 44 -5.68 0.40 -1.33
N PRO A 45 -4.99 1.32 -0.62
CA PRO A 45 -3.67 1.07 -0.07
C PRO A 45 -3.66 -0.12 0.90
N LEU A 46 -2.52 -0.79 0.98
CA LEU A 46 -2.37 -2.02 1.75
C LEU A 46 -1.58 -1.79 3.05
N ASN A 47 -1.75 -2.68 4.03
CA ASN A 47 -0.93 -2.76 5.23
C ASN A 47 -0.77 -1.42 5.99
N LEU A 48 -1.85 -0.64 6.10
CA LEU A 48 -1.84 0.58 6.90
C LEU A 48 -1.55 0.23 8.36
N ALA A 49 -0.50 0.84 8.90
CA ALA A 49 -0.13 0.74 10.31
C ALA A 49 0.00 2.14 10.92
N ALA A 50 -0.39 2.25 12.18
CA ALA A 50 -0.27 3.47 12.98
C ALA A 50 0.52 3.16 14.26
N MET A 51 1.56 3.95 14.53
CA MET A 51 2.43 3.80 15.69
C MET A 51 2.47 5.11 16.47
N GLY A 52 1.96 5.08 17.71
CA GLY A 52 1.97 6.23 18.61
C GLY A 52 3.33 6.45 19.26
N GLY A 53 3.76 7.71 19.33
CA GLY A 53 4.88 8.18 20.14
C GLY A 53 4.46 9.35 21.04
N GLU A 54 5.42 10.05 21.63
CA GLU A 54 5.16 11.19 22.49
C GLU A 54 4.79 12.43 21.64
N GLY A 55 3.50 12.75 21.58
CA GLY A 55 2.99 13.89 20.82
C GLY A 55 2.93 13.68 19.30
N TYR A 56 3.05 12.45 18.82
CA TYR A 56 2.92 12.13 17.40
C TYR A 56 2.39 10.72 17.13
N VAL A 57 1.88 10.49 15.93
CA VAL A 57 1.57 9.16 15.37
C VAL A 57 2.23 9.02 14.01
N VAL A 58 3.07 8.00 13.84
CA VAL A 58 3.65 7.65 12.53
C VAL A 58 2.72 6.67 11.83
N LEU A 59 2.33 7.02 10.61
CA LEU A 59 1.62 6.16 9.67
C LEU A 59 2.60 5.59 8.65
N THR A 60 2.42 4.33 8.32
CA THR A 60 3.07 3.65 7.20
C THR A 60 2.06 2.79 6.45
N TRP A 61 2.19 2.72 5.13
CA TRP A 61 1.35 1.88 4.29
C TRP A 61 2.15 1.32 3.12
N GLU A 62 1.51 0.47 2.33
CA GLU A 62 2.00 0.02 1.03
C GLU A 62 1.10 0.57 -0.08
N ALA A 63 1.68 0.72 -1.27
CA ALA A 63 0.93 1.15 -2.45
C ALA A 63 -0.20 0.16 -2.76
N PRO A 64 -1.28 0.63 -3.44
CA PRO A 64 -2.33 -0.24 -3.95
C PRO A 64 -1.79 -1.39 -4.80
N ALA A 65 -2.54 -2.51 -4.83
CA ALA A 65 -2.22 -3.63 -5.73
C ALA A 65 -2.48 -3.28 -7.21
N ASP A 66 -3.46 -2.41 -7.46
CA ASP A 66 -3.82 -1.90 -8.79
C ASP A 66 -3.89 -0.37 -8.75
N ASP A 67 -3.19 0.29 -9.67
CA ASP A 67 -3.21 1.74 -9.83
C ASP A 67 -4.33 2.23 -10.76
N GLY A 68 -5.15 1.32 -11.29
CA GLY A 68 -6.22 1.63 -12.23
C GLY A 68 -5.72 1.98 -13.63
N GLY A 69 -4.49 1.59 -14.00
CA GLY A 69 -3.91 1.88 -15.30
C GLY A 69 -3.42 3.33 -15.46
N SER A 70 -3.27 4.06 -14.36
CA SER A 70 -2.75 5.43 -14.31
C SER A 70 -1.89 5.60 -13.07
N PRO A 71 -0.68 6.20 -13.18
CA PRO A 71 0.28 6.23 -12.08
C PRO A 71 -0.26 6.98 -10.86
N ILE A 72 0.08 6.46 -9.67
CA ILE A 72 -0.21 7.14 -8.40
C ILE A 72 0.55 8.47 -8.35
N ILE A 73 -0.18 9.54 -8.02
CA ILE A 73 0.35 10.90 -7.85
C ILE A 73 0.41 11.33 -6.38
N GLY A 74 -0.29 10.61 -5.50
CA GLY A 74 -0.22 10.84 -4.07
C GLY A 74 -1.28 10.10 -3.28
N TYR A 75 -1.41 10.47 -2.01
CA TYR A 75 -2.32 9.84 -1.05
C TYR A 75 -3.10 10.88 -0.26
N LYS A 76 -4.32 10.54 0.15
CA LYS A 76 -5.09 11.30 1.13
C LYS A 76 -5.13 10.54 2.45
N ILE A 77 -4.96 11.27 3.53
CA ILE A 77 -4.91 10.72 4.89
C ILE A 77 -6.14 11.22 5.62
N TYR A 78 -6.87 10.29 6.20
CA TYR A 78 -8.09 10.54 6.97
C TYR A 78 -7.82 10.24 8.45
N ARG A 79 -8.41 11.03 9.34
CA ARG A 79 -8.28 10.88 10.78
C ARG A 79 -9.60 11.13 11.49
N GLY A 80 -9.91 10.30 12.48
CA GLY A 80 -11.05 10.43 13.39
C GLY A 80 -10.67 10.15 14.85
N MET A 81 -11.54 10.54 15.79
CA MET A 81 -11.45 10.14 17.20
C MET A 81 -12.39 8.97 17.53
N GLU A 82 -13.23 8.60 16.56
CA GLU A 82 -14.20 7.50 16.60
C GLU A 82 -13.97 6.63 15.37
N SER A 83 -14.06 5.32 15.55
CA SER A 83 -13.91 4.32 14.47
C SER A 83 -14.97 4.55 13.38
N GLY A 84 -14.55 4.52 12.12
CA GLY A 84 -15.43 4.71 10.96
C GLY A 84 -15.92 6.14 10.74
N ASN A 85 -15.40 7.12 11.49
CA ASN A 85 -15.75 8.54 11.36
C ASN A 85 -14.50 9.39 11.05
N GLU A 86 -13.61 8.87 10.20
CA GLU A 86 -12.43 9.61 9.78
C GLU A 86 -12.78 10.68 8.74
N VAL A 87 -12.25 11.89 8.96
CA VAL A 87 -12.37 13.00 8.01
C VAL A 87 -11.00 13.30 7.39
N LEU A 88 -11.01 13.92 6.21
CA LEU A 88 -9.77 14.25 5.51
C LEU A 88 -8.87 15.14 6.38
N LEU A 89 -7.70 14.63 6.75
CA LEU A 89 -6.67 15.35 7.49
C LEU A 89 -5.75 16.12 6.55
N THR A 90 -5.17 15.43 5.57
CA THR A 90 -4.17 16.02 4.66
C THR A 90 -4.01 15.23 3.36
N ARG A 91 -3.23 15.78 2.44
CA ARG A 91 -2.78 15.15 1.19
C ARG A 91 -1.26 15.12 1.17
N VAL A 92 -0.70 14.00 0.72
CA VAL A 92 0.74 13.83 0.55
C VAL A 92 1.04 13.40 -0.89
N GLY A 93 2.28 13.60 -1.34
CA GLY A 93 2.73 13.12 -2.66
C GLY A 93 2.86 11.60 -2.69
N ASP A 94 3.55 11.06 -3.70
CA ASP A 94 3.82 9.62 -3.81
C ASP A 94 4.85 9.15 -2.76
N VAL A 95 4.39 9.08 -1.52
CA VAL A 95 5.11 8.59 -0.34
C VAL A 95 4.23 7.59 0.39
N THR A 96 4.84 6.74 1.20
CA THR A 96 4.14 5.67 1.92
C THR A 96 4.26 5.80 3.44
N THR A 97 4.47 7.03 3.91
CA THR A 97 4.57 7.36 5.33
C THR A 97 4.12 8.79 5.60
N TYR A 98 3.61 9.03 6.81
CA TYR A 98 3.24 10.35 7.30
C TYR A 98 3.39 10.41 8.81
N ASN A 99 3.87 11.53 9.33
CA ASN A 99 3.98 11.76 10.77
C ASN A 99 2.94 12.79 11.21
N ASP A 100 1.89 12.35 11.89
CA ASP A 100 0.87 13.24 12.46
C ASP A 100 1.34 13.77 13.81
N THR A 101 1.71 15.05 13.86
CA THR A 101 2.10 15.75 15.10
C THR A 101 0.95 16.54 15.72
N GLY A 102 -0.26 16.47 15.15
CA GLY A 102 -1.45 17.18 15.62
C GLY A 102 -2.30 16.36 16.58
N VAL A 103 -1.67 15.52 17.41
CA VAL A 103 -2.31 14.53 18.28
C VAL A 103 -2.05 14.81 19.76
N THR A 104 -2.99 14.39 20.61
CA THR A 104 -2.86 14.50 22.07
C THR A 104 -2.54 13.15 22.69
N ASN A 105 -1.53 13.09 23.56
CA ASN A 105 -1.21 11.88 24.31
C ASN A 105 -2.43 11.37 25.12
N GLY A 106 -2.66 10.07 25.09
CA GLY A 106 -3.81 9.42 25.71
C GLY A 106 -5.08 9.39 24.86
N GLN A 107 -5.18 10.18 23.79
CA GLN A 107 -6.31 10.14 22.86
C GLN A 107 -6.10 9.06 21.80
N ARG A 108 -7.04 8.12 21.65
CA ARG A 108 -7.02 7.20 20.51
C ARG A 108 -7.46 7.92 19.23
N TYR A 109 -6.70 7.73 18.17
CA TYR A 109 -7.05 8.19 16.83
C TYR A 109 -7.19 7.00 15.89
N TYR A 110 -8.10 7.14 14.93
CA TYR A 110 -8.37 6.19 13.86
C TYR A 110 -7.96 6.82 12.53
N TYR A 111 -7.39 6.02 11.64
CA TYR A 111 -6.79 6.48 10.40
C TYR A 111 -7.18 5.55 9.25
N ARG A 112 -7.40 6.18 8.09
CA ARG A 112 -7.49 5.51 6.79
C ARG A 112 -6.69 6.29 5.77
N VAL A 113 -6.23 5.61 4.72
CA VAL A 113 -5.49 6.24 3.62
C VAL A 113 -6.12 5.82 2.30
N SER A 114 -6.24 6.74 1.34
CA SER A 114 -6.58 6.44 -0.05
C SER A 114 -5.45 6.85 -0.98
N ALA A 115 -5.31 6.14 -2.09
CA ALA A 115 -4.40 6.54 -3.17
C ALA A 115 -5.13 7.40 -4.22
N VAL A 116 -4.38 8.25 -4.90
CA VAL A 116 -4.88 9.17 -5.92
C VAL A 116 -4.03 9.03 -7.18
N ASN A 117 -4.68 8.87 -8.33
CA ASN A 117 -4.04 8.90 -9.66
C ASN A 117 -4.65 10.02 -10.53
N GLY A 118 -4.31 10.03 -11.83
CA GLY A 118 -4.84 11.01 -12.78
C GLY A 118 -6.35 10.90 -13.07
N ILE A 119 -6.99 9.79 -12.71
CA ILE A 119 -8.44 9.59 -12.83
C ILE A 119 -9.17 10.09 -11.58
N GLY A 120 -8.60 9.85 -10.40
CA GLY A 120 -9.20 10.32 -9.16
C GLY A 120 -8.69 9.59 -7.92
N GLU A 121 -9.48 9.71 -6.85
CA GLU A 121 -9.24 9.03 -5.58
C GLU A 121 -9.83 7.62 -5.59
N GLY A 122 -9.03 6.67 -5.12
CA GLY A 122 -9.41 5.27 -4.94
C GLY A 122 -10.11 4.99 -3.61
N GLU A 123 -10.29 3.70 -3.34
CA GLU A 123 -10.89 3.24 -2.09
C GLU A 123 -10.01 3.54 -0.87
N LEU A 124 -10.65 3.66 0.30
CA LEU A 124 -9.96 3.79 1.58
C LEU A 124 -9.36 2.44 1.99
N SER A 125 -8.17 2.49 2.58
CA SER A 125 -7.56 1.34 3.24
C SER A 125 -8.43 0.81 4.38
N GLU A 126 -8.06 -0.38 4.86
CA GLU A 126 -8.44 -0.83 6.20
C GLU A 126 -8.05 0.21 7.26
N GLU A 127 -8.82 0.25 8.32
CA GLU A 127 -8.67 1.21 9.41
C GLU A 127 -7.54 0.80 10.35
N ALA A 128 -6.66 1.75 10.67
CA ALA A 128 -5.64 1.58 11.70
C ALA A 128 -5.92 2.53 12.86
N SER A 129 -5.50 2.18 14.07
CA SER A 129 -5.62 3.07 15.23
C SER A 129 -4.38 3.07 16.09
N ALA A 130 -4.11 4.21 16.73
CA ALA A 130 -3.04 4.37 17.69
C ALA A 130 -3.45 5.33 18.80
N THR A 131 -2.91 5.10 20.00
CA THR A 131 -2.97 6.04 21.11
C THR A 131 -1.54 6.51 21.37
N PRO A 132 -1.18 7.75 21.02
CA PRO A 132 0.12 8.31 21.38
C PRO A 132 0.21 8.40 22.90
N LEU A 133 1.35 8.05 23.46
CA LEU A 133 1.59 8.02 24.90
C LEU A 133 2.80 8.90 25.19
N GLY A 134 2.72 9.66 26.29
CA GLY A 134 3.88 10.36 26.81
C GLY A 134 4.92 9.38 27.33
N VAL A 135 6.16 9.84 27.48
CA VAL A 135 7.17 9.07 28.20
C VAL A 135 6.64 8.80 29.62
N PRO A 136 6.57 7.52 30.07
CA PRO A 136 6.22 7.24 31.45
C PRO A 136 7.17 8.02 32.35
N PRO A 137 6.68 8.70 33.41
CA PRO A 137 7.57 9.34 34.35
C PRO A 137 8.56 8.29 34.87
N ALA A 138 9.83 8.68 35.03
CA ALA A 138 10.83 7.81 35.62
C ALA A 138 10.26 7.19 36.91
N PRO A 139 10.57 5.91 37.21
CA PRO A 139 10.13 5.30 38.45
C PRO A 139 10.49 6.26 39.59
N ALA A 140 9.50 6.71 40.36
CA ALA A 140 9.79 7.54 41.52
C ALA A 140 10.68 6.71 42.44
N ASP A 141 11.90 7.18 42.70
CA ASP A 141 12.75 6.60 43.73
C ASP A 141 12.02 6.74 45.07
N THR A 142 11.27 5.72 45.45
CA THR A 142 10.88 5.52 46.84
C THR A 142 12.14 5.07 47.57
N SER A 143 13.04 6.01 47.87
CA SER A 143 14.10 5.81 48.84
C SER A 143 13.48 5.78 50.25
N THR A 144 12.70 4.75 50.53
CA THR A 144 12.48 4.26 51.90
C THR A 144 13.49 3.14 52.10
N SER A 145 14.48 3.44 52.93
CA SER A 145 15.50 2.53 53.44
C SER A 145 14.93 1.15 53.80
N GLY A 146 15.45 0.11 53.15
CA GLY A 146 15.50 -1.24 53.72
C GLY A 146 15.10 -2.36 52.76
N GLY A 147 16.06 -3.18 52.36
CA GLY A 147 15.81 -4.55 51.89
C GLY A 147 16.27 -4.86 50.47
N MET A 148 17.23 -5.77 50.38
CA MET A 148 17.82 -6.41 49.20
C MET A 148 16.76 -6.97 48.21
N SER A 149 16.98 -6.86 46.87
CA SER A 149 17.00 -8.00 45.90
C SER A 149 16.69 -7.63 44.42
N ILE A 150 17.66 -7.99 43.56
CA ILE A 150 17.69 -8.54 42.16
C ILE A 150 16.97 -7.90 40.93
N LEU A 151 17.85 -7.51 39.97
CA LEU A 151 17.79 -7.50 38.49
C LEU A 151 17.18 -6.30 37.72
N PRO A 152 17.89 -5.77 36.68
CA PRO A 152 17.37 -4.74 35.79
C PRO A 152 16.73 -5.37 34.54
N LEU A 153 15.50 -4.96 34.20
CA LEU A 153 14.89 -5.22 32.89
C LEU A 153 14.38 -3.91 32.28
N LEU A 154 15.28 -3.08 31.78
CA LEU A 154 14.93 -1.89 31.00
C LEU A 154 15.89 -1.71 29.82
N ALA A 155 15.63 -2.44 28.73
CA ALA A 155 16.12 -2.10 27.39
C ALA A 155 15.31 -2.85 26.33
N ALA A 156 14.13 -2.33 25.93
CA ALA A 156 13.38 -2.91 24.81
C ALA A 156 12.62 -1.92 23.91
N ILE A 157 12.53 -0.63 24.25
CA ILE A 157 11.58 0.27 23.55
C ILE A 157 12.23 1.03 22.37
N ALA A 158 13.56 1.18 22.30
CA ALA A 158 14.22 1.92 21.21
C ALA A 158 14.63 1.05 19.99
N VAL A 159 14.69 -0.28 20.13
CA VAL A 159 15.20 -1.18 19.07
C VAL A 159 14.13 -1.46 18.00
N ALA A 160 12.85 -1.49 18.36
CA ALA A 160 11.76 -1.81 17.43
C ALA A 160 11.59 -0.76 16.31
N ILE A 161 11.76 0.53 16.62
CA ILE A 161 11.58 1.61 15.64
C ILE A 161 12.69 1.59 14.58
N VAL A 162 13.95 1.43 15.00
CA VAL A 162 15.09 1.37 14.06
C VAL A 162 15.03 0.10 13.21
N VAL A 163 14.68 -1.05 13.81
CA VAL A 163 14.55 -2.31 13.07
C VAL A 163 13.40 -2.25 12.07
N PHE A 164 12.25 -1.67 12.42
CA PHE A 164 11.12 -1.55 11.50
C PHE A 164 11.40 -0.58 10.35
N VAL A 165 12.01 0.58 10.63
CA VAL A 165 12.42 1.54 9.59
C VAL A 165 13.45 0.91 8.65
N LEU A 166 14.42 0.14 9.17
CA LEU A 166 15.40 -0.57 8.34
C LEU A 166 14.76 -1.69 7.51
N ILE A 167 13.77 -2.42 8.05
CA ILE A 167 13.02 -3.45 7.30
C ILE A 167 12.25 -2.80 6.13
N VAL A 168 11.58 -1.67 6.35
CA VAL A 168 10.84 -0.95 5.30
C VAL A 168 11.78 -0.37 4.24
N LEU A 169 12.94 0.18 4.64
CA LEU A 169 13.94 0.67 3.70
C LEU A 169 14.59 -0.48 2.90
N PHE A 170 14.85 -1.63 3.54
CA PHE A 170 15.43 -2.80 2.90
C PHE A 170 14.46 -3.49 1.94
N SER A 171 13.16 -3.52 2.26
CA SER A 171 12.13 -4.06 1.34
C SER A 171 12.00 -3.21 0.08
N ARG A 172 12.09 -1.87 0.20
CA ARG A 172 12.15 -0.95 -0.94
C ARG A 172 13.43 -1.12 -1.77
N TRP A 173 14.58 -1.32 -1.13
CA TRP A 173 15.84 -1.58 -1.82
C TRP A 173 15.84 -2.92 -2.58
N ARG A 174 15.26 -3.98 -1.98
CA ARG A 174 15.16 -5.30 -2.64
C ARG A 174 14.26 -5.24 -3.88
N LYS A 175 13.11 -4.56 -3.81
CA LYS A 175 12.21 -4.40 -4.97
C LYS A 175 12.89 -3.61 -6.11
N SER A 176 13.76 -2.64 -5.80
CA SER A 176 14.47 -1.85 -6.83
C SER A 176 15.65 -2.56 -7.50
N HIS A 177 16.15 -3.67 -6.93
CA HIS A 177 17.30 -4.44 -7.45
C HIS A 177 16.95 -5.82 -7.97
N THR A 178 15.67 -6.13 -8.20
CA THR A 178 15.29 -7.36 -8.91
C THR A 178 15.89 -7.32 -10.32
N PRO A 179 16.82 -8.21 -10.68
CA PRO A 179 17.44 -8.16 -12.01
C PRO A 179 16.36 -8.39 -13.06
N ARG A 180 16.19 -7.44 -13.99
CA ARG A 180 15.41 -7.69 -15.21
C ARG A 180 16.00 -8.91 -15.90
N GLY A 181 15.11 -9.84 -16.26
CA GLY A 181 15.43 -11.22 -16.62
C GLY A 181 16.65 -11.39 -17.52
N ARG A 182 17.44 -12.43 -17.23
CA ARG A 182 18.39 -13.00 -18.18
C ARG A 182 17.57 -13.76 -19.21
N GLY A 183 17.56 -13.24 -20.43
CA GLY A 183 16.96 -13.89 -21.59
C GLY A 183 17.53 -15.27 -21.85
N SER A 184 16.69 -16.08 -22.51
CA SER A 184 16.97 -17.35 -23.17
C SER A 184 18.39 -17.48 -23.72
N LEU A 185 19.08 -18.56 -23.34
CA LEU A 185 20.04 -19.22 -24.20
C LEU A 185 19.78 -20.73 -24.14
N GLU A 186 19.68 -21.28 -25.34
CA GLU A 186 19.41 -22.66 -25.71
C GLU A 186 20.44 -23.66 -25.17
N GLY A 187 20.00 -24.91 -25.07
CA GLY A 187 20.80 -26.10 -25.40
C GLY A 187 21.90 -26.50 -24.42
N GLU A 188 21.72 -27.65 -23.76
CA GLU A 188 22.58 -28.81 -23.98
C GLU A 188 21.99 -30.05 -23.30
N SER A 189 21.56 -30.98 -24.15
CA SER A 189 21.26 -32.36 -23.83
C SER A 189 22.56 -33.09 -23.52
N TRP A 190 22.63 -33.73 -22.36
CA TRP A 190 23.57 -34.83 -22.13
C TRP A 190 22.78 -36.02 -21.61
N GLY A 191 22.61 -37.01 -22.49
CA GLY A 191 22.13 -38.33 -22.13
C GLY A 191 23.15 -39.05 -21.26
N MET A 192 22.65 -39.83 -20.31
CA MET A 192 23.46 -40.77 -19.55
C MET A 192 22.88 -42.16 -19.75
N SER A 193 23.55 -42.93 -20.61
CA SER A 193 23.40 -44.38 -20.73
C SER A 193 23.81 -45.02 -19.40
N ILE A 194 23.00 -45.93 -18.88
CA ILE A 194 23.39 -46.82 -17.79
C ILE A 194 23.68 -48.16 -18.45
N GLU A 195 24.96 -48.54 -18.46
CA GLU A 195 25.41 -49.92 -18.66
C GLU A 195 25.49 -50.63 -17.31
N GLU A 196 25.08 -51.90 -17.36
CA GLU A 196 25.08 -53.00 -16.38
C GLU A 196 24.11 -52.95 -15.19
#